data_AF-A0A962ZBV8-F1
#
_entry.id   AF-A0A962ZBV8-F1
#
_cell.length_a   1.000
_cell.length_b   1.000
_cell.length_c   1.000
_cell.angle_alpha   90.00
_cell.angle_beta   90.00
_cell.angle_gamma   90.00
#
_symmetry.space_group_name_H-M   'P 1'
#
loop_
_entity.id
_entity.type
_entity.pdbx_description
1 polymer ?
#
loop_
_entity_poly.entity_id
_entity_poly.type
_entity_poly.pdbx_seq_one_letter_code
_entity_poly.pdbx_strand_id
1 'polypeptide(L)'
;MPHDAARNKSWLRFHRIAAYSLLICVLVVAGAYGWRTLGQLRNGISDASGIEIESSDPQLFVLEYQRLRTSLARYVAGDPVVDHDTVVMLFDILWGRCETMQQGSFYGVLRDTIEVHNIARDILAVLHKTEDAVFELERDDRETAHVILAKLEPFDRRFTEYLIEFAGHRFGWMQEYRAGLARMVEKIDTLGPAILAPALALLTLLVFEARQARRAEAFVREREEESRYLACHDSLTGLANRVYLN
;
A
#
# COMPACT_ATOMS: atom_id res chain seq x y z
N MET A 1 -52.43 2.34 43.37
CA MET A 1 -51.86 2.05 42.02
C MET A 1 -50.39 2.47 41.84
N PRO A 2 -49.42 2.08 42.71
CA PRO A 2 -47.99 2.35 42.48
C PRO A 2 -47.21 1.22 41.77
N HIS A 3 -47.81 0.04 41.59
CA HIS A 3 -47.09 -1.14 41.08
C HIS A 3 -46.75 -1.10 39.58
N ASP A 4 -47.50 -0.35 38.76
CA ASP A 4 -47.28 -0.28 37.31
C ASP A 4 -46.15 0.68 36.89
N ALA A 5 -45.88 1.72 37.68
CA ALA A 5 -44.84 2.71 37.36
C ALA A 5 -43.41 2.17 37.50
N ALA A 6 -43.18 1.27 38.47
CA ALA A 6 -41.87 0.65 38.69
C ALA A 6 -41.49 -0.34 37.56
N ARG A 7 -42.48 -1.06 37.04
CA ARG A 7 -42.31 -2.05 35.97
C ARG A 7 -42.00 -1.40 34.60
N ASN A 8 -42.52 -0.20 34.35
CA ASN A 8 -42.21 0.55 33.13
C ASN A 8 -40.77 1.11 33.12
N LYS A 9 -40.23 1.48 34.30
CA LYS A 9 -38.89 2.05 34.45
C LYS A 9 -37.77 1.02 34.23
N SER A 10 -37.96 -0.23 34.65
CA SER A 10 -36.99 -1.32 34.40
C SER A 10 -36.97 -1.74 32.93
N TRP A 11 -38.13 -1.74 32.27
CA TRP A 11 -38.26 -2.07 30.85
C TRP A 11 -37.53 -1.06 29.94
N LEU A 12 -37.69 0.24 30.21
CA LEU A 12 -36.96 1.32 29.51
C LEU A 12 -35.45 1.25 29.71
N ARG A 13 -34.97 0.91 30.92
CA ARG A 13 -33.53 0.73 31.20
C ARG A 13 -32.96 -0.46 30.42
N PHE A 14 -33.69 -1.57 30.36
CA PHE A 14 -33.27 -2.74 29.60
C PHE A 14 -33.14 -2.43 28.09
N HIS A 15 -34.11 -1.71 27.51
CA HIS A 15 -34.08 -1.32 26.10
C HIS A 15 -32.90 -0.41 25.77
N ARG A 16 -32.54 0.51 26.67
CA ARG A 16 -31.36 1.36 26.54
C ARG A 16 -30.07 0.56 26.54
N ILE A 17 -29.90 -0.32 27.54
CA ILE A 17 -28.69 -1.15 27.65
C ILE A 17 -28.55 -2.03 26.40
N ALA A 18 -29.64 -2.65 25.94
CA ALA A 18 -29.64 -3.44 24.71
C ALA A 18 -29.26 -2.60 23.48
N ALA A 19 -29.79 -1.38 23.34
CA ALA A 19 -29.44 -0.48 22.26
C ALA A 19 -27.97 -0.06 22.29
N TYR A 20 -27.41 0.23 23.47
CA TYR A 20 -25.99 0.53 23.64
C TYR A 20 -25.09 -0.63 23.28
N SER A 21 -25.40 -1.83 23.79
CA SER A 21 -24.65 -3.04 23.49
C SER A 21 -24.67 -3.35 22.00
N LEU A 22 -25.82 -3.16 21.33
CA LEU A 22 -25.94 -3.31 19.88
C LEU A 22 -25.02 -2.32 19.15
N LEU A 23 -25.07 -1.05 19.53
CA LEU A 23 -24.32 0.02 18.86
C LEU A 23 -22.80 -0.13 19.03
N ILE A 24 -22.36 -0.51 20.24
CA ILE A 24 -20.95 -0.85 20.51
C ILE A 24 -20.54 -2.07 19.69
N CYS A 25 -21.38 -3.10 19.61
CA CYS A 25 -21.11 -4.27 18.79
C CYS A 25 -20.93 -3.91 17.30
N VAL A 26 -21.82 -3.06 16.76
CA VAL A 26 -21.72 -2.53 15.39
C VAL A 26 -20.42 -1.74 15.20
N LEU A 27 -20.04 -0.88 16.16
CA LEU A 27 -18.80 -0.11 16.09
C LEU A 27 -17.56 -1.01 16.10
N VAL A 28 -17.52 -2.03 16.95
CA VAL A 28 -16.41 -3.00 17.02
C VAL A 28 -16.31 -3.79 15.71
N VAL A 29 -17.43 -4.24 15.15
CA VAL A 29 -17.46 -4.94 13.86
C VAL A 29 -16.97 -4.02 12.74
N ALA A 30 -17.43 -2.77 12.69
CA ALA A 30 -16.99 -1.79 11.69
C ALA A 30 -15.49 -1.48 11.82
N GLY A 31 -14.97 -1.33 13.04
CA GLY A 31 -13.55 -1.13 13.31
C GLY A 31 -12.69 -2.32 12.91
N ALA A 32 -13.12 -3.55 13.23
CA ALA A 32 -12.45 -4.77 12.82
C ALA A 32 -12.43 -4.93 11.29
N TYR A 33 -13.53 -4.60 10.62
CA TYR A 33 -13.62 -4.57 9.17
C TYR A 33 -12.64 -3.54 8.58
N GLY A 34 -12.63 -2.31 9.10
CA GLY A 34 -11.70 -1.26 8.67
C GLY A 34 -10.23 -1.65 8.84
N TRP A 35 -9.87 -2.22 10.00
CA TRP A 35 -8.52 -2.70 10.26
C TRP A 35 -8.07 -3.80 9.28
N ARG A 36 -8.97 -4.74 8.98
CA ARG A 36 -8.69 -5.83 8.02
C ARG A 36 -8.46 -5.28 6.61
N THR A 37 -9.29 -4.34 6.16
CA THR A 37 -9.15 -3.72 4.84
C THR A 37 -7.88 -2.87 4.74
N LEU A 38 -7.52 -2.15 5.79
CA LEU A 38 -6.26 -1.40 5.88
C LEU A 38 -5.03 -2.32 5.84
N GLY A 39 -5.10 -3.48 6.51
CA GLY A 39 -4.07 -4.50 6.46
C GLY A 39 -3.90 -5.09 5.05
N GLN A 40 -5.01 -5.36 4.35
CA GLN A 40 -4.97 -5.79 2.94
C GLN A 40 -4.35 -4.71 2.04
N LEU A 41 -4.65 -3.44 2.28
CA LEU A 41 -4.07 -2.32 1.55
C LEU A 41 -2.56 -2.22 1.78
N ARG A 42 -2.11 -2.29 3.04
CA ARG A 42 -0.69 -2.24 3.40
C ARG A 42 0.09 -3.37 2.74
N ASN A 43 -0.43 -4.59 2.79
CA ASN A 43 0.23 -5.75 2.18
C ASN A 43 0.26 -5.64 0.64
N GLY A 44 -0.82 -5.17 0.02
CA GLY A 44 -0.85 -4.95 -1.43
C GLY A 44 0.12 -3.86 -1.89
N ILE A 45 0.32 -2.80 -1.11
CA ILE A 45 1.31 -1.75 -1.39
C ILE A 45 2.74 -2.26 -1.16
N SER A 46 2.99 -3.04 -0.09
CA SER A 46 4.33 -3.57 0.17
C SER A 46 4.78 -4.53 -0.93
N ASP A 47 3.88 -5.40 -1.39
CA ASP A 47 4.15 -6.34 -2.49
C ASP A 47 4.39 -5.60 -3.81
N ALA A 48 3.73 -4.46 -4.02
CA ALA A 48 3.95 -3.60 -5.19
C ALA A 48 5.25 -2.77 -5.11
N SER A 49 5.65 -2.34 -3.91
CA SER A 49 6.86 -1.54 -3.68
C SER A 49 8.15 -2.36 -3.71
N GLY A 50 8.09 -3.68 -3.49
CA GLY A 50 9.25 -4.59 -3.61
C GLY A 50 9.76 -4.76 -5.04
N ILE A 51 9.07 -4.16 -6.00
CA ILE A 51 9.43 -4.11 -7.41
C ILE A 51 10.14 -2.77 -7.62
N GLU A 52 11.34 -2.66 -7.07
CA GLU A 52 12.26 -1.62 -7.48
C GLU A 52 12.61 -1.86 -8.96
N ILE A 53 11.84 -1.22 -9.84
CA ILE A 53 11.95 -1.27 -11.31
C ILE A 53 13.30 -0.69 -11.79
N GLU A 54 14.06 -0.01 -10.93
CA GLU A 54 15.19 0.82 -11.34
C GLU A 54 16.51 0.05 -11.53
N SER A 55 16.77 -1.02 -10.77
CA SER A 55 18.04 -1.76 -10.87
C SER A 55 18.06 -2.84 -11.96
N SER A 56 16.89 -3.27 -12.43
CA SER A 56 16.74 -4.43 -13.32
C SER A 56 16.01 -4.11 -14.63
N ASP A 57 16.06 -2.86 -15.11
CA ASP A 57 15.39 -2.50 -16.37
C ASP A 57 16.04 -3.24 -17.56
N PRO A 58 15.32 -4.14 -18.24
CA PRO A 58 15.78 -4.84 -19.44
C PRO A 58 16.27 -3.91 -20.54
N GLN A 59 15.70 -2.72 -20.63
CA GLN A 59 16.07 -1.72 -21.62
C GLN A 59 17.48 -1.18 -21.37
N LEU A 60 17.82 -0.94 -20.09
CA LEU A 60 19.17 -0.52 -19.72
C LEU A 60 20.19 -1.62 -20.01
N PHE A 61 19.84 -2.89 -19.75
CA PHE A 61 20.71 -4.01 -20.07
C PHE A 61 21.06 -4.08 -21.58
N VAL A 62 20.04 -4.02 -22.44
CA VAL A 62 20.23 -4.04 -23.90
C VAL A 62 21.01 -2.80 -24.36
N LEU A 63 20.78 -1.64 -23.75
CA LEU A 63 21.54 -0.43 -24.05
C LEU A 63 23.03 -0.58 -23.72
N GLU A 64 23.39 -1.12 -22.54
CA GLU A 64 24.79 -1.33 -22.18
C GLU A 64 25.47 -2.37 -23.09
N TYR A 65 24.74 -3.42 -23.49
CA TYR A 65 25.22 -4.38 -24.48
C TYR A 65 25.53 -3.70 -25.84
N GLN A 66 24.63 -2.85 -26.34
CA GLN A 66 24.85 -2.12 -27.59
C GLN A 66 25.99 -1.10 -27.48
N ARG A 67 26.12 -0.44 -26.32
CA ARG A 67 27.24 0.46 -26.02
C ARG A 67 28.56 -0.27 -26.02
N LEU A 68 28.66 -1.43 -25.36
CA LEU A 68 29.87 -2.25 -25.36
C LEU A 68 30.28 -2.61 -26.80
N ARG A 69 29.36 -3.14 -27.60
CA ARG A 69 29.66 -3.53 -29.00
C ARG A 69 30.11 -2.35 -29.84
N THR A 70 29.43 -1.22 -29.72
CA THR A 70 29.75 0.00 -30.47
C THR A 70 31.11 0.56 -30.04
N SER A 71 31.37 0.62 -28.74
CA SER A 71 32.65 1.10 -28.20
C SER A 71 33.81 0.17 -28.57
N LEU A 72 33.61 -1.14 -28.51
CA LEU A 72 34.58 -2.14 -28.94
C LEU A 72 34.95 -1.95 -30.42
N ALA A 73 33.95 -1.82 -31.29
CA ALA A 73 34.17 -1.59 -32.72
C ALA A 73 34.89 -0.25 -32.99
N ARG A 74 34.53 0.81 -32.27
CA ARG A 74 35.13 2.14 -32.41
C ARG A 74 36.58 2.19 -31.91
N TYR A 75 36.84 1.59 -30.75
CA TYR A 75 38.18 1.51 -30.16
C TYR A 75 39.17 0.86 -31.14
N VAL A 76 38.77 -0.28 -31.71
CA VAL A 76 39.61 -1.05 -32.63
C VAL A 76 39.72 -0.40 -34.00
N ALA A 77 38.68 0.35 -34.43
CA ALA A 77 38.76 1.20 -35.62
C ALA A 77 39.68 2.43 -35.44
N GLY A 78 40.28 2.62 -34.27
CA GLY A 78 41.21 3.70 -33.99
C GLY A 78 40.54 5.03 -33.64
N ASP A 79 39.27 5.02 -33.24
CA ASP A 79 38.58 6.24 -32.79
C ASP A 79 39.30 6.82 -31.56
N PRO A 80 39.78 8.08 -31.61
CA PRO A 80 40.48 8.69 -30.48
C PRO A 80 39.56 9.03 -29.30
N VAL A 81 38.24 9.02 -29.49
CA VAL A 81 37.26 9.34 -28.44
C VAL A 81 37.05 8.18 -27.49
N VAL A 82 37.27 6.93 -27.94
CA VAL A 82 37.09 5.73 -27.13
C VAL A 82 38.46 5.20 -26.73
N ASP A 83 38.70 5.11 -25.42
CA ASP A 83 39.86 4.44 -24.85
C ASP A 83 39.56 2.99 -24.46
N HIS A 84 40.60 2.24 -24.15
CA HIS A 84 40.49 0.84 -23.71
C HIS A 84 39.72 0.76 -22.39
N ASP A 85 40.01 1.67 -21.45
CA ASP A 85 39.35 1.76 -20.15
C ASP A 85 37.82 1.89 -20.29
N THR A 86 37.32 2.64 -21.27
CA THR A 86 35.88 2.72 -21.56
C THR A 86 35.30 1.38 -21.99
N VAL A 87 36.02 0.62 -22.82
CA VAL A 87 35.58 -0.71 -23.27
C VAL A 87 35.54 -1.69 -22.09
N VAL A 88 36.59 -1.70 -21.26
CA VAL A 88 36.68 -2.53 -20.05
C VAL A 88 35.58 -2.17 -19.05
N MET A 89 35.38 -0.87 -18.78
CA MET A 89 34.30 -0.41 -17.89
C MET A 89 32.92 -0.86 -18.38
N LEU A 90 32.64 -0.73 -19.68
CA LEU A 90 31.36 -1.18 -20.25
C LEU A 90 31.21 -2.71 -20.18
N PHE A 91 32.30 -3.45 -20.30
CA PHE A 91 32.32 -4.90 -20.13
C PHE A 91 31.97 -5.27 -18.68
N ASP A 92 32.60 -4.64 -17.69
CA ASP A 92 32.32 -4.85 -16.26
C ASP A 92 30.89 -4.46 -15.88
N ILE A 93 30.38 -3.33 -16.41
CA ILE A 93 28.99 -2.91 -16.20
C ILE A 93 28.03 -3.97 -16.73
N LEU A 94 28.27 -4.47 -17.96
CA LEU A 94 27.42 -5.49 -18.56
C LEU A 94 27.48 -6.79 -17.74
N TRP A 95 28.66 -7.17 -17.28
CA TRP A 95 28.87 -8.32 -16.41
C TRP A 95 28.07 -8.24 -15.12
N GLY A 96 28.25 -7.16 -14.35
CA GLY A 96 27.54 -6.98 -13.08
C GLY A 96 26.02 -6.95 -13.24
N ARG A 97 25.52 -6.45 -14.37
CA ARG A 97 24.09 -6.54 -14.71
C ARG A 97 23.65 -7.96 -15.00
N CYS A 98 24.45 -8.77 -15.70
CA CYS A 98 24.13 -10.19 -15.93
C CYS A 98 23.98 -10.95 -14.60
N GLU A 99 24.87 -10.69 -13.64
CA GLU A 99 24.80 -11.30 -12.30
C GLU A 99 23.55 -10.82 -11.54
N THR A 100 23.27 -9.53 -11.58
CA THR A 100 22.08 -8.94 -10.96
C THR A 100 20.78 -9.52 -11.55
N MET A 101 20.73 -9.75 -12.87
CA MET A 101 19.58 -10.39 -13.52
C MET A 101 19.38 -11.85 -13.09
N GLN A 102 20.44 -12.55 -12.66
CA GLN A 102 20.35 -13.93 -12.18
C GLN A 102 19.95 -14.04 -10.70
N GLN A 103 20.20 -13.00 -9.88
CA GLN A 103 20.05 -13.07 -8.42
C GLN A 103 19.00 -12.08 -7.83
N GLY A 104 18.62 -11.04 -8.58
CA GLY A 104 17.78 -9.94 -8.08
C GLY A 104 16.29 -10.29 -7.91
N SER A 105 15.53 -9.46 -7.19
CA SER A 105 14.07 -9.64 -7.00
C SER A 105 13.29 -9.71 -8.33
N PHE A 106 13.83 -9.06 -9.38
CA PHE A 106 13.34 -9.14 -10.76
C PHE A 106 13.41 -10.55 -11.35
N TYR A 107 14.38 -11.37 -10.93
CA TYR A 107 14.42 -12.79 -11.23
C TYR A 107 13.15 -13.49 -10.77
N GLY A 108 12.61 -13.16 -9.60
CA GLY A 108 11.39 -13.80 -9.08
C GLY A 108 10.15 -13.56 -9.95
N VAL A 109 10.07 -12.40 -10.62
CA VAL A 109 8.91 -12.01 -11.46
C VAL A 109 9.01 -12.60 -12.87
N LEU A 110 10.22 -12.73 -13.41
CA LEU A 110 10.44 -13.28 -14.76
C LEU A 110 11.01 -14.70 -14.78
N ARG A 111 11.16 -15.35 -13.62
CA ARG A 111 11.64 -16.74 -13.52
C ARG A 111 10.78 -17.72 -14.32
N ASP A 112 9.48 -17.44 -14.44
CA ASP A 112 8.55 -18.28 -15.20
C ASP A 112 8.75 -18.12 -16.73
N THR A 113 9.44 -17.06 -17.15
CA THR A 113 9.82 -16.79 -18.52
C THR A 113 11.18 -17.45 -18.79
N ILE A 114 11.16 -18.74 -19.13
CA ILE A 114 12.34 -19.62 -19.33
C ILE A 114 13.43 -18.96 -20.21
N GLU A 115 13.05 -18.12 -21.17
CA GLU A 115 13.99 -17.48 -22.10
C GLU A 115 14.90 -16.43 -21.43
N VAL A 116 14.42 -15.69 -20.43
CA VAL A 116 15.17 -14.59 -19.78
C VAL A 116 16.38 -15.13 -19.01
N HIS A 117 16.14 -16.19 -18.23
CA HIS A 117 17.21 -16.84 -17.47
C HIS A 117 18.27 -17.43 -18.40
N ASN A 118 17.84 -18.04 -19.52
CA ASN A 118 18.77 -18.58 -20.49
C ASN A 118 19.59 -17.49 -21.15
N ILE A 119 19.00 -16.34 -21.52
CA ILE A 119 19.75 -15.23 -22.14
C ILE A 119 20.83 -14.69 -21.21
N ALA A 120 20.49 -14.36 -19.95
CA ALA A 120 21.44 -13.81 -18.98
C ALA A 120 22.58 -14.79 -18.64
N ARG A 121 22.26 -16.09 -18.54
CA ARG A 121 23.27 -17.13 -18.33
C ARG A 121 24.18 -17.29 -19.54
N ASP A 122 23.60 -17.37 -20.73
CA ASP A 122 24.34 -17.62 -21.96
C ASP A 122 25.26 -16.44 -22.31
N ILE A 123 24.80 -15.19 -22.12
CA ILE A 123 25.66 -14.03 -22.33
C ILE A 123 26.77 -13.95 -21.28
N LEU A 124 26.48 -14.22 -20.00
CA LEU A 124 27.51 -14.28 -18.97
C LEU A 124 28.59 -15.31 -19.32
N ALA A 125 28.19 -16.48 -19.80
CA ALA A 125 29.12 -17.51 -20.26
C ALA A 125 29.96 -17.08 -21.48
N VAL A 126 29.41 -16.23 -22.36
CA VAL A 126 30.17 -15.65 -23.47
C VAL A 126 31.14 -14.58 -22.97
N LEU A 127 30.69 -13.68 -22.10
CA LEU A 127 31.53 -12.66 -21.48
C LEU A 127 32.73 -13.31 -20.78
N HIS A 128 32.50 -14.36 -19.98
CA HIS A 128 33.56 -15.11 -19.30
C HIS A 128 34.60 -15.71 -20.25
N LYS A 129 34.19 -16.10 -21.47
CA LYS A 129 35.08 -16.66 -22.50
C LYS A 129 35.78 -15.59 -23.35
N THR A 130 35.37 -14.33 -23.21
CA THR A 130 35.93 -13.20 -23.95
C THR A 130 36.66 -12.21 -23.06
N GLU A 131 36.64 -12.41 -21.74
CA GLU A 131 37.25 -11.54 -20.73
C GLU A 131 38.71 -11.24 -21.08
N ASP A 132 39.60 -12.24 -21.06
CA ASP A 132 41.02 -12.06 -21.38
C ASP A 132 41.22 -11.32 -22.71
N ALA A 133 40.45 -11.68 -23.73
CA ALA A 133 40.53 -11.07 -25.06
C ALA A 133 40.08 -9.59 -25.10
N VAL A 134 39.19 -9.17 -24.20
CA VAL A 134 38.79 -7.75 -24.05
C VAL A 134 39.85 -6.98 -23.26
N PHE A 135 40.39 -7.58 -22.19
CA PHE A 135 41.41 -6.96 -21.35
C PHE A 135 42.77 -6.81 -22.05
N GLU A 136 43.12 -7.74 -22.94
CA GLU A 136 44.36 -7.70 -23.73
C GLU A 136 44.18 -6.97 -25.07
N LEU A 137 43.00 -6.40 -25.35
CA LEU A 137 42.69 -5.80 -26.65
C LEU A 137 43.48 -4.53 -26.94
N GLU A 138 44.30 -4.56 -27.99
CA GLU A 138 45.04 -3.41 -28.47
C GLU A 138 44.30 -2.62 -29.56
N ARG A 139 44.71 -1.36 -29.78
CA ARG A 139 44.21 -0.58 -30.92
C ARG A 139 44.65 -1.26 -32.23
N ASP A 140 43.73 -1.31 -33.21
CA ASP A 140 43.89 -1.97 -34.51
C ASP A 140 43.92 -3.52 -34.48
N ASP A 141 43.68 -4.16 -33.33
CA ASP A 141 43.44 -5.61 -33.26
C ASP A 141 42.03 -5.99 -33.74
N ARG A 142 41.84 -5.89 -35.06
CA ARG A 142 40.56 -6.16 -35.74
C ARG A 142 40.17 -7.62 -35.69
N GLU A 143 41.13 -8.53 -35.64
CA GLU A 143 40.85 -9.96 -35.65
C GLU A 143 40.23 -10.40 -34.32
N THR A 144 40.85 -10.03 -33.20
CA THR A 144 40.31 -10.33 -31.86
C THR A 144 38.95 -9.67 -31.66
N ALA A 145 38.81 -8.41 -32.06
CA ALA A 145 37.54 -7.69 -31.99
C ALA A 145 36.42 -8.36 -32.80
N HIS A 146 36.74 -8.86 -34.01
CA HIS A 146 35.78 -9.56 -34.83
C HIS A 146 35.33 -10.87 -34.17
N VAL A 147 36.24 -11.63 -33.56
CA VAL A 147 35.90 -12.85 -32.81
C VAL A 147 34.99 -12.54 -31.62
N ILE A 148 35.26 -11.47 -30.86
CA ILE A 148 34.41 -11.06 -29.74
C ILE A 148 33.03 -10.64 -30.24
N LEU A 149 32.96 -9.77 -31.26
CA LEU A 149 31.69 -9.29 -31.82
C LEU A 149 30.86 -10.43 -32.43
N ALA A 150 31.49 -11.40 -33.10
CA ALA A 150 30.82 -12.57 -33.67
C ALA A 150 30.24 -13.49 -32.57
N LYS A 151 30.89 -13.58 -31.40
CA LYS A 151 30.34 -14.31 -30.24
C LYS A 151 29.15 -13.58 -29.61
N LEU A 152 29.12 -12.24 -29.69
CA LEU A 152 28.04 -11.42 -29.14
C LEU A 152 26.84 -11.28 -30.10
N GLU A 153 27.05 -11.30 -31.41
CA GLU A 153 26.02 -11.12 -32.44
C GLU A 153 24.74 -11.97 -32.26
N PRO A 154 24.80 -13.26 -31.87
CA PRO A 154 23.59 -14.08 -31.69
C PRO A 154 22.61 -13.52 -30.66
N PHE A 155 23.07 -12.65 -29.75
CA PHE A 155 22.22 -12.05 -28.72
C PHE A 155 21.41 -10.86 -29.23
N ASP A 156 21.73 -10.26 -30.39
CA ASP A 156 20.97 -9.12 -30.94
C ASP A 156 19.49 -9.43 -31.12
N ARG A 157 19.22 -10.57 -31.77
CA ARG A 157 17.86 -11.05 -32.00
C ARG A 157 17.20 -11.48 -30.70
N ARG A 158 17.93 -12.21 -29.85
CA ARG A 158 17.42 -12.69 -28.55
C ARG A 158 17.03 -11.53 -27.63
N PHE A 159 17.78 -10.43 -27.65
CA PHE A 159 17.44 -9.22 -26.91
C PHE A 159 16.21 -8.51 -27.45
N THR A 160 16.03 -8.50 -28.77
CA THR A 160 14.83 -7.92 -29.38
C THR A 160 13.59 -8.72 -29.00
N GLU A 161 13.66 -10.06 -29.10
CA GLU A 161 12.59 -10.97 -28.68
C GLU A 161 12.29 -10.81 -27.19
N TYR A 162 13.32 -10.76 -26.35
CA TYR A 162 13.21 -10.50 -24.92
C TYR A 162 12.54 -9.16 -24.60
N LEU A 163 12.91 -8.07 -25.27
CA LEU A 163 12.30 -6.76 -25.05
C LEU A 163 10.82 -6.74 -25.44
N ILE A 164 10.44 -7.44 -26.51
CA ILE A 164 9.04 -7.56 -26.94
C ILE A 164 8.25 -8.36 -25.90
N GLU A 165 8.76 -9.50 -25.46
CA GLU A 165 8.14 -10.34 -24.44
C GLU A 165 8.01 -9.58 -23.11
N PHE A 166 9.07 -8.90 -22.68
CA PHE A 166 9.07 -8.05 -21.50
C PHE A 166 8.04 -6.92 -21.60
N ALA A 167 7.96 -6.23 -22.75
CA ALA A 167 6.97 -5.18 -22.97
C ALA A 167 5.53 -5.74 -22.89
N GLY A 168 5.30 -6.93 -23.46
CA GLY A 168 4.02 -7.64 -23.38
C GLY A 168 3.64 -7.99 -21.94
N HIS A 169 4.56 -8.61 -21.19
CA HIS A 169 4.34 -8.92 -19.78
C HIS A 169 4.13 -7.67 -18.95
N ARG A 170 4.97 -6.64 -19.09
CA ARG A 170 4.83 -5.36 -18.38
C ARG A 170 3.48 -4.71 -18.65
N PHE A 171 2.97 -4.79 -19.88
CA PHE A 171 1.66 -4.23 -20.20
C PHE A 171 0.53 -5.01 -19.51
N GLY A 172 0.56 -6.35 -19.55
CA GLY A 172 -0.40 -7.19 -18.83
C GLY A 172 -0.35 -6.96 -17.32
N TRP A 173 0.85 -6.95 -16.75
CA TRP A 173 1.09 -6.69 -15.34
C TRP A 173 0.61 -5.30 -14.91
N MET A 174 0.88 -4.27 -15.71
CA MET A 174 0.44 -2.90 -15.43
C MET A 174 -1.08 -2.77 -15.52
N GLN A 175 -1.74 -3.52 -16.41
CA GLN A 175 -3.21 -3.60 -16.44
C GLN A 175 -3.76 -4.31 -15.20
N GLU A 176 -3.20 -5.45 -14.81
CA GLU A 176 -3.59 -6.16 -13.59
C GLU A 176 -3.37 -5.32 -12.34
N TYR A 177 -2.25 -4.60 -12.29
CA TYR A 177 -1.92 -3.68 -11.22
C TYR A 177 -2.91 -2.52 -11.14
N ARG A 178 -3.22 -1.87 -12.28
CA ARG A 178 -4.25 -0.82 -12.35
C ARG A 178 -5.62 -1.35 -11.94
N ALA A 179 -6.00 -2.55 -12.38
CA ALA A 179 -7.25 -3.20 -11.98
C ALA A 179 -7.25 -3.59 -10.49
N GLY A 180 -6.11 -3.97 -9.93
CA GLY A 180 -5.90 -4.19 -8.51
C GLY A 180 -6.09 -2.91 -7.70
N LEU A 181 -5.42 -1.83 -8.10
CA LEU A 181 -5.56 -0.51 -7.49
C LEU A 181 -7.00 0.00 -7.58
N ALA A 182 -7.66 -0.12 -8.74
CA ALA A 182 -9.06 0.27 -8.89
C ALA A 182 -9.98 -0.49 -7.92
N ARG A 183 -9.80 -1.81 -7.80
CA ARG A 183 -10.53 -2.64 -6.81
C ARG A 183 -10.20 -2.25 -5.37
N MET A 184 -8.98 -1.78 -5.08
CA MET A 184 -8.60 -1.28 -3.76
C MET A 184 -9.25 0.07 -3.44
N VAL A 185 -9.27 0.99 -4.40
CA VAL A 185 -9.94 2.29 -4.27
C VAL A 185 -11.44 2.10 -4.03
N GLU A 186 -12.08 1.22 -4.80
CA GLU A 186 -13.49 0.86 -4.61
C GLU A 186 -13.75 0.35 -3.18
N LYS A 187 -12.85 -0.47 -2.62
CA LYS A 187 -12.96 -0.93 -1.23
C LYS A 187 -12.77 0.20 -0.21
N ILE A 188 -11.88 1.17 -0.46
CA ILE A 188 -11.69 2.34 0.42
C ILE A 188 -12.95 3.19 0.46
N ASP A 189 -13.64 3.39 -0.67
CA ASP A 189 -14.89 4.16 -0.72
C ASP A 189 -15.97 3.57 0.19
N THR A 190 -15.97 2.24 0.39
CA THR A 190 -16.91 1.59 1.33
C THR A 190 -16.56 1.77 2.81
N LEU A 191 -15.31 2.09 3.15
CA LEU A 191 -14.87 2.27 4.54
C LEU A 191 -15.37 3.58 5.15
N GLY A 192 -15.45 4.64 4.36
CA GLY A 192 -15.91 5.96 4.83
C GLY A 192 -17.30 5.90 5.48
N PRO A 193 -18.34 5.44 4.76
CA PRO A 193 -19.67 5.27 5.32
C PRO A 193 -19.72 4.29 6.49
N ALA A 194 -18.96 3.20 6.44
CA ALA A 194 -18.94 2.16 7.48
C ALA A 194 -18.44 2.68 8.84
N ILE A 195 -17.50 3.63 8.85
CA ILE A 195 -16.97 4.26 10.07
C ILE A 195 -17.84 5.44 10.50
N LEU A 196 -18.27 6.28 9.54
CA LEU A 196 -19.03 7.51 9.85
C LEU A 196 -20.44 7.21 10.37
N ALA A 197 -21.14 6.22 9.80
CA ALA A 197 -22.51 5.90 10.19
C ALA A 197 -22.67 5.55 11.69
N PRO A 198 -21.89 4.62 12.28
CA PRO A 198 -22.02 4.31 13.70
C PRO A 198 -21.55 5.47 14.60
N ALA A 199 -20.56 6.26 14.18
CA ALA A 199 -20.14 7.45 14.92
C ALA A 199 -21.26 8.50 14.99
N LEU A 200 -21.94 8.77 13.86
CA LEU A 200 -23.10 9.65 13.81
C LEU A 200 -24.28 9.10 14.62
N ALA A 201 -24.52 7.79 14.60
CA ALA A 201 -25.54 7.15 15.43
C ALA A 201 -25.24 7.30 16.93
N LEU A 202 -23.99 7.17 17.36
CA LEU A 202 -23.59 7.40 18.75
C LEU A 202 -23.77 8.86 19.17
N LEU A 203 -23.33 9.80 18.33
CA LEU A 203 -23.47 11.24 18.61
C LEU A 203 -24.94 11.65 18.73
N THR A 204 -25.79 11.20 17.81
CA THR A 204 -27.23 11.50 17.84
C THR A 204 -27.90 10.91 19.09
N LEU A 205 -27.55 9.68 19.47
CA LEU A 205 -28.04 9.04 20.69
C LEU A 205 -27.59 9.80 21.94
N LEU A 206 -26.32 10.23 22.01
CA LEU A 206 -25.75 10.98 23.13
C LEU A 206 -26.41 12.36 23.29
N VAL A 207 -26.70 13.04 22.17
CA VAL A 207 -27.47 14.30 22.18
C VAL A 207 -28.89 14.06 22.71
N PHE A 208 -29.53 12.95 22.32
CA PHE A 208 -30.87 12.61 22.80
C PHE A 208 -30.89 12.33 24.31
N GLU A 209 -29.90 11.57 24.80
CA GLU A 209 -29.69 11.30 26.22
C GLU A 209 -29.47 12.58 27.03
N ALA A 210 -28.57 13.45 26.57
CA ALA A 210 -28.28 14.72 27.22
C ALA A 210 -29.52 15.61 27.32
N ARG A 211 -30.37 15.62 26.28
CA ARG A 211 -31.65 16.34 26.30
C ARG A 211 -32.64 15.73 27.30
N GLN A 212 -32.73 14.41 27.38
CA GLN A 212 -33.60 13.75 28.37
C GLN A 212 -33.11 14.00 29.80
N ALA A 213 -31.80 13.92 30.05
CA ALA A 213 -31.21 14.19 31.36
C ALA A 213 -31.52 15.62 31.81
N ARG A 214 -31.33 16.62 30.93
CA ARG A 214 -31.69 18.02 31.23
C ARG A 214 -33.18 18.21 31.54
N ARG A 215 -34.07 17.51 30.84
CA ARG A 215 -35.51 17.56 31.13
C ARG A 215 -35.85 16.93 32.47
N ALA A 216 -35.21 15.82 32.81
CA ALA A 216 -35.39 15.16 34.10
C ALA A 216 -34.86 16.02 35.25
N GLU A 217 -33.69 16.65 35.09
CA GLU A 217 -33.14 17.61 36.06
C GLU A 217 -34.06 18.81 36.26
N ALA A 218 -34.60 19.40 35.19
CA ALA A 218 -35.55 20.50 35.28
C ALA A 218 -36.81 20.11 36.07
N PHE A 219 -37.36 18.92 35.82
CA PHE A 219 -38.52 18.41 36.53
C PHE A 219 -38.24 18.13 38.03
N VAL A 220 -37.05 17.60 38.35
CA VAL A 220 -36.65 17.39 39.74
C VAL A 220 -36.47 18.73 40.46
N ARG A 221 -35.86 19.72 39.82
CA ARG A 221 -35.71 21.07 40.39
C ARG A 221 -37.06 21.72 40.68
N GLU A 222 -38.00 21.65 39.74
CA GLU A 222 -39.36 22.18 39.93
C GLU A 222 -40.06 21.52 41.13
N ARG A 223 -39.95 20.18 41.26
CA ARG A 223 -40.48 19.42 42.41
C ARG A 223 -39.79 19.78 43.72
N GLU A 224 -38.48 20.01 43.71
CA GLU A 224 -37.72 20.44 44.89
C GLU A 224 -38.12 21.86 45.32
N GLU A 225 -38.30 22.77 44.36
CA GLU A 225 -38.77 24.13 44.61
C GLU A 225 -40.19 24.13 45.18
N GLU A 226 -41.11 23.35 44.60
CA GLU A 226 -42.48 23.17 45.10
C GLU A 226 -42.46 22.56 46.51
N SER A 227 -41.69 21.50 46.73
CA SER A 227 -41.57 20.86 48.05
C SER A 227 -40.96 21.81 49.08
N ARG A 228 -39.96 22.63 48.71
CA ARG A 228 -39.39 23.65 49.60
C ARG A 228 -40.40 24.75 49.89
N TYR A 229 -41.14 25.20 48.88
CA TYR A 229 -42.19 26.20 49.04
C TYR A 229 -43.26 25.71 50.02
N LEU A 230 -43.75 24.48 49.84
CA LEU A 230 -44.72 23.84 50.73
C LEU A 230 -44.17 23.52 52.13
N ALA A 231 -42.86 23.26 52.25
CA ALA A 231 -42.23 23.08 53.56
C ALA A 231 -42.16 24.41 54.33
N CYS A 232 -41.85 25.50 53.63
CA CYS A 232 -41.69 26.83 54.21
C CYS A 232 -43.01 27.62 54.36
N HIS A 233 -44.09 27.26 53.67
CA HIS A 233 -45.37 27.97 53.71
C HIS A 233 -46.52 27.02 54.10
N ASP A 234 -47.37 27.48 55.01
CA ASP A 234 -48.60 26.77 55.40
C ASP A 234 -49.58 26.71 54.22
N SER A 235 -50.02 25.51 53.85
CA SER A 235 -50.86 25.26 52.69
C SER A 235 -52.28 25.83 52.81
N LEU A 236 -52.74 26.15 54.03
CA LEU A 236 -54.06 26.74 54.28
C LEU A 236 -54.04 28.27 54.27
N THR A 237 -52.93 28.90 54.67
CA THR A 237 -52.86 30.35 54.89
C THR A 237 -51.86 31.07 53.98
N GLY A 238 -50.95 30.35 53.33
CA GLY A 238 -49.87 30.89 52.52
C GLY A 238 -48.80 31.65 53.33
N LEU A 239 -48.89 31.63 54.67
CA LEU A 239 -47.93 32.28 55.58
C LEU A 239 -46.76 31.35 55.90
N ALA A 240 -45.64 31.92 56.35
CA ALA A 240 -44.46 31.15 56.72
C ALA A 240 -44.77 30.10 57.80
N ASN A 241 -44.38 28.85 57.54
CA ASN A 241 -44.61 27.70 58.42
C ASN A 241 -43.74 27.83 59.69
N ARG A 242 -44.37 27.67 60.87
CA ARG A 242 -43.71 27.86 62.18
C ARG A 242 -42.52 26.93 62.43
N VAL A 243 -42.43 25.79 61.74
CA VAL A 243 -41.32 24.83 61.86
C VAL A 243 -39.97 25.43 61.41
N TYR A 244 -39.98 26.47 60.58
CA TYR A 244 -38.77 27.13 60.05
C TYR A 244 -38.41 28.46 60.73
N LEU A 245 -39.15 28.87 61.78
CA LEU A 245 -38.95 30.16 62.48
C LEU A 245 -38.14 30.04 63.78
N ASN A 246 -37.53 28.88 64.06
CA ASN A 246 -36.61 28.65 65.19
C ASN A 246 -35.16 28.54 64.71
#